data_AF-C0HLQ2-F1
#
_entry.id   AF-C0HLQ2-F1
#
_cell.length_a   1.000
_cell.length_b   1.000
_cell.length_c   1.000
_cell.angle_alpha   90.00
_cell.angle_beta   90.00
_cell.angle_gamma   90.00
#
_symmetry.space_group_name_H-M   'P 1'
#
loop_
_entity.id
_entity.type
_entity.pdbx_description
1 polymer ?
#
loop_
_entity_poly.entity_id
_entity_poly.type
_entity_poly.pdbx_seq_one_letter_code
_entity_poly.pdbx_strand_id
1 'polypeptide(L)' 'AQIDCDKECNRRCSKASAHDRCLKYCGICCEKCHCVPPGTAGNEDVCPCYANLKNSKGGHKCP' A
#
# COMPACT_ATOMS: atom_id res chain seq x y z
N ALA A 1 9.49 -13.01 -2.05
CA ALA A 1 10.37 -12.11 -1.30
C ALA A 1 9.80 -11.97 0.10
N GLN A 2 10.63 -12.03 1.14
CA GLN A 2 10.16 -11.81 2.51
C GLN A 2 10.09 -10.29 2.74
N ILE A 3 8.89 -9.72 2.60
CA ILE A 3 8.58 -8.34 3.00
C ILE A 3 7.88 -8.39 4.35
N ASP A 4 8.25 -7.50 5.26
CA ASP A 4 7.50 -7.26 6.48
C ASP A 4 6.42 -6.22 6.18
N CYS A 5 5.22 -6.70 5.85
CA CYS A 5 4.11 -5.82 5.47
C CYS A 5 3.68 -4.91 6.62
N ASP A 6 3.74 -5.37 7.87
CA ASP A 6 3.36 -4.56 9.02
C ASP A 6 4.31 -3.37 9.18
N LYS A 7 5.62 -3.62 9.11
CA LYS A 7 6.62 -2.56 9.18
C LYS A 7 6.49 -1.57 8.03
N GLU A 8 6.39 -2.07 6.80
CA GLU A 8 6.33 -1.20 5.62
C GLU A 8 5.01 -0.42 5.53
N CYS A 9 3.89 -1.01 5.92
CA CYS A 9 2.61 -0.32 5.95
C CYS A 9 2.53 0.72 7.07
N ASN A 10 3.12 0.46 8.26
CA ASN A 10 3.27 1.49 9.29
C ASN A 10 4.06 2.69 8.77
N ARG A 11 5.16 2.44 8.04
CA ARG A 11 5.92 3.51 7.40
C ARG A 11 5.08 4.28 6.38
N ARG A 12 4.44 3.58 5.43
CA ARG A 12 3.60 4.18 4.38
C ARG A 12 2.47 5.03 4.96
N CYS A 13 1.81 4.52 5.99
CA CYS A 13 0.62 5.14 6.59
C CYS A 13 0.92 6.15 7.70
N SER A 14 2.18 6.38 8.06
CA SER A 14 2.59 7.26 9.18
C SER A 14 2.06 8.71 9.12
N LYS A 15 1.67 9.20 7.94
CA LYS A 15 1.06 10.53 7.74
C LYS A 15 -0.40 10.48 7.27
N ALA A 16 -1.01 9.29 7.22
CA ALA A 16 -2.39 9.13 6.79
C ALA A 16 -3.35 9.62 7.89
N SER A 17 -4.24 10.55 7.54
CA SER A 17 -5.27 11.03 8.48
C SER A 17 -6.24 9.92 8.92
N ALA A 18 -6.52 8.96 8.03
CA ALA A 18 -7.28 7.76 8.32
C ALA A 18 -6.31 6.56 8.50
N HIS A 19 -5.52 6.59 9.56
CA HIS A 19 -4.42 5.64 9.82
C HIS A 19 -4.84 4.16 9.70
N ASP A 20 -5.84 3.72 10.47
CA ASP A 20 -6.28 2.32 10.49
C ASP A 20 -6.83 1.85 9.14
N ARG A 21 -7.52 2.75 8.43
CA ARG A 21 -8.01 2.48 7.08
C ARG A 21 -6.84 2.33 6.10
N CYS A 22 -5.82 3.18 6.21
CA CYS A 22 -4.62 3.07 5.40
C CYS A 22 -3.92 1.73 5.64
N LEU A 23 -3.68 1.36 6.91
CA LEU A 23 -3.05 0.08 7.26
C LEU A 23 -3.80 -1.11 6.68
N LYS A 24 -5.14 -1.13 6.81
CA LYS A 24 -5.98 -2.19 6.25
C LYS A 24 -5.79 -2.35 4.75
N TYR A 25 -5.84 -1.27 3.98
CA TYR A 25 -5.70 -1.36 2.52
C TYR A 25 -4.25 -1.62 2.09
N CYS A 26 -3.27 -1.02 2.77
CA CYS A 26 -1.86 -1.28 2.54
C CYS A 26 -1.54 -2.75 2.75
N GLY A 27 -2.00 -3.38 3.85
CA GLY A 27 -1.78 -4.80 4.12
C GLY A 27 -2.33 -5.70 3.01
N ILE A 28 -3.58 -5.45 2.55
CA ILE A 28 -4.16 -6.20 1.43
C ILE A 28 -3.31 -6.06 0.16
N CYS A 29 -2.81 -4.86 -0.13
CA CYS A 29 -1.98 -4.61 -1.30
C CYS A 29 -0.59 -5.21 -1.17
N CYS A 30 0.02 -5.14 0.02
CA CYS A 30 1.32 -5.70 0.33
C CYS A 30 1.30 -7.22 0.25
N GLU A 31 0.32 -7.89 0.85
CA GLU A 31 0.19 -9.36 0.78
C GLU A 31 -0.01 -9.85 -0.66
N LYS A 32 -0.74 -9.08 -1.49
CA LYS A 32 -0.99 -9.44 -2.88
C LYS A 32 0.19 -9.18 -3.81
N CYS A 33 0.97 -8.13 -3.56
CA CYS A 33 2.02 -7.65 -4.46
C CYS A 33 3.45 -7.87 -3.94
N HIS A 34 3.59 -8.22 -2.67
CA HIS A 34 4.85 -8.31 -1.93
C HIS A 34 5.73 -7.06 -2.07
N CYS A 35 5.11 -5.88 -2.11
CA CYS A 35 5.76 -4.58 -2.34
C CYS A 35 4.93 -3.46 -1.70
N VAL A 36 5.60 -2.50 -1.05
CA VAL A 36 5.02 -1.24 -0.57
C VAL A 36 5.91 -0.09 -1.05
N PRO A 37 5.36 0.93 -1.76
CA PRO A 37 6.16 2.04 -2.24
C PRO A 37 6.92 2.80 -1.13
N PRO A 38 8.09 3.38 -1.43
CA PRO A 38 8.81 4.23 -0.51
C PRO A 38 8.05 5.55 -0.25
N GLY A 39 8.37 6.19 0.87
CA GLY A 39 7.69 7.40 1.33
C GLY A 39 6.27 7.14 1.87
N THR A 40 5.54 8.23 2.11
CA THR A 40 4.20 8.22 2.70
C THR A 40 3.09 8.53 1.68
N ALA A 41 3.46 8.78 0.42
CA ALA A 41 2.57 9.05 -0.71
C ALA A 41 3.39 8.90 -2.02
N GLY A 42 2.72 8.63 -3.15
CA GLY A 42 3.36 8.51 -4.46
C GLY A 42 4.36 7.34 -4.56
N ASN A 43 5.29 7.44 -5.51
CA ASN A 43 6.32 6.44 -5.85
C ASN A 43 5.76 5.06 -6.21
N GLU A 44 4.50 4.98 -6.62
CA GLU A 44 3.86 3.68 -6.87
C GLU A 44 4.42 2.99 -8.13
N ASP A 45 5.08 3.75 -9.01
CA ASP A 45 5.78 3.26 -10.20
C ASP A 45 6.85 2.20 -9.87
N VAL A 46 7.45 2.26 -8.68
CA VAL A 46 8.42 1.25 -8.23
C VAL A 46 7.78 -0.06 -7.77
N CYS A 47 6.46 -0.06 -7.53
CA CYS A 47 5.66 -1.24 -7.21
C CYS A 47 4.48 -1.35 -8.21
N PRO A 48 4.70 -1.75 -9.48
CA PRO A 48 3.66 -1.73 -10.51
C PRO A 48 2.40 -2.54 -10.16
N CYS A 49 2.53 -3.65 -9.43
CA CYS A 49 1.37 -4.39 -8.94
C CYS A 49 0.52 -3.52 -7.98
N TYR A 50 1.16 -2.86 -7.00
CA TYR A 50 0.50 -1.98 -6.04
C TYR A 50 -0.20 -0.81 -6.73
N ALA A 51 0.49 -0.16 -7.68
CA ALA A 51 -0.05 0.95 -8.48
C ALA A 51 -1.29 0.56 -9.30
N ASN A 52 -1.32 -0.66 -9.82
CA ASN A 52 -2.37 -1.10 -10.75
C ASN A 52 -3.53 -1.83 -10.06
N LEU A 53 -3.45 -2.11 -8.75
CA LEU A 53 -4.54 -2.73 -8.02
C LEU A 53 -5.77 -1.81 -7.97
N LYS A 54 -6.89 -2.34 -8.46
CA LYS A 54 -8.18 -1.65 -8.44
C LYS A 54 -9.10 -2.21 -7.36
N ASN A 55 -9.96 -1.34 -6.85
CA ASN A 55 -11.08 -1.73 -6.00
C ASN A 55 -12.23 -2.27 -6.87
N SER A 56 -13.30 -2.77 -6.24
CA SER A 56 -14.45 -3.34 -6.96
C SER A 56 -15.20 -2.34 -7.84
N LYS A 57 -14.97 -1.03 -7.66
CA LYS A 57 -15.54 0.06 -8.48
C LYS A 57 -14.58 0.53 -9.59
N GLY A 58 -13.46 -0.16 -9.80
CA GLY A 58 -12.45 0.19 -10.81
C GLY A 58 -11.51 1.34 -10.40
N GLY A 59 -11.69 1.95 -9.23
CA GLY A 59 -10.81 3.01 -8.73
C GLY A 59 -9.51 2.47 -8.15
N HIS A 60 -8.53 3.35 -7.95
CA HIS A 60 -7.28 3.01 -7.25
C HIS A 60 -7.57 2.44 -5.86
N LYS A 61 -6.90 1.34 -5.51
CA LYS A 61 -7.17 0.60 -4.26
C LYS A 61 -6.20 0.98 -3.14
N CYS A 62 -4.93 1.08 -3.47
CA CYS A 62 -3.86 1.06 -2.49
C CYS A 62 -3.47 2.48 -2.05
N PRO A 63 -3.07 2.67 -0.79
CA PRO A 63 -2.70 4.00 -0.26
C PRO A 63 -1.30 4.46 -0.68
#